data_AF-A0A8X6HRQ8-F1
#
_entry.id   AF-A0A8X6HRQ8-F1
#
_cell.length_a   1.000
_cell.length_b   1.000
_cell.length_c   1.000
_cell.angle_alpha   90.00
_cell.angle_beta   90.00
_cell.angle_gamma   90.00
#
_symmetry.space_group_name_H-M   'P 1'
#
loop_
_entity.id
_entity.type
_entity.pdbx_description
1 polymer ?
#
loop_
_entity_poly.entity_id
_entity_poly.type
_entity_poly.pdbx_seq_one_letter_code
_entity_poly.pdbx_strand_id
1 'polypeptide(L)'
;MQDFWCTRDPNECQHFECDFSASSRQYDDSKRFFSQSMFFRKHISGGKIKREWLMYSPSAGKRELFDDYETKANEKTDTQYSDENQRVRKRKRHHDDGPAKEVVLRGKEKLKVDTYLPVLDMLCTELSRRLEAYREINDLFGFLTDFSTKSDAEIRQACTKFKEHYFEDIEPEFIDEMVQYKYFILQLEDAGKKLCLPKSLTN
;
A
#
# COMPACT_ATOMS: atom_id res chain seq x y z
N MET A 1 18.25 -4.29 -19.15
CA MET A 1 17.55 -3.68 -17.99
C MET A 1 16.49 -4.61 -17.39
N GLN A 2 15.79 -5.41 -18.21
CA GLN A 2 14.85 -6.45 -17.74
C GLN A 2 15.57 -7.59 -16.98
N ASP A 3 16.78 -7.96 -17.39
CA ASP A 3 17.59 -9.02 -16.75
C ASP A 3 18.16 -8.65 -15.37
N PHE A 4 18.15 -7.37 -15.01
CA PHE A 4 18.74 -6.85 -13.77
C PHE A 4 17.95 -7.27 -12.52
N TRP A 5 16.63 -7.32 -12.63
CA TRP A 5 15.75 -7.79 -11.56
C TRP A 5 15.60 -9.32 -11.54
N CYS A 6 15.99 -9.99 -12.63
CA CYS A 6 15.96 -11.45 -12.73
C CYS A 6 17.21 -12.12 -12.14
N THR A 7 18.33 -11.38 -11.98
CA THR A 7 19.63 -11.91 -11.56
C THR A 7 20.00 -11.63 -10.11
N ARG A 8 19.27 -10.75 -9.41
CA ARG A 8 19.51 -10.43 -7.99
C ARG A 8 18.46 -11.04 -7.08
N ASP A 9 18.94 -11.53 -5.93
CA ASP A 9 18.08 -12.06 -4.88
C ASP A 9 17.38 -10.88 -4.16
N PRO A 10 16.03 -10.88 -4.05
CA PRO A 10 15.26 -9.91 -3.26
C PRO A 10 15.79 -9.71 -1.82
N ASN A 11 16.49 -10.72 -1.28
CA ASN A 11 17.11 -10.71 0.04
C ASN A 11 18.12 -9.57 0.26
N GLU A 12 18.82 -9.11 -0.79
CA GLU A 12 19.84 -8.06 -0.66
C GLU A 12 19.26 -6.71 -0.22
N CYS A 13 17.96 -6.49 -0.45
CA CYS A 13 17.32 -5.21 -0.20
C CYS A 13 16.38 -5.25 1.03
N GLN A 14 16.28 -6.39 1.70
CA GLN A 14 15.34 -6.63 2.80
C GLN A 14 15.66 -5.83 4.08
N HIS A 15 16.94 -5.43 4.25
CA HIS A 15 17.48 -4.84 5.49
C HIS A 15 17.11 -5.65 6.75
N PHE A 16 17.18 -6.98 6.63
CA PHE A 16 16.78 -7.94 7.66
C PHE A 16 17.59 -7.81 8.97
N GLU A 17 18.87 -7.43 8.88
CA GLU A 17 19.79 -7.38 10.02
C GLU A 17 20.09 -5.95 10.51
N CYS A 18 19.37 -4.94 10.02
CA CYS A 18 19.67 -3.56 10.39
C CYS A 18 19.00 -3.14 11.72
N ASP A 19 19.40 -1.97 12.23
CA ASP A 19 18.79 -1.38 13.42
C ASP A 19 17.37 -0.87 13.16
N PHE A 20 16.42 -1.37 13.96
CA PHE A 20 15.01 -1.01 13.87
C PHE A 20 14.61 0.16 14.79
N SER A 21 15.56 0.82 15.45
CA SER A 21 15.26 1.92 16.39
C SER A 21 14.45 3.06 15.74
N ALA A 22 14.70 3.35 14.46
CA ALA A 22 13.98 4.36 13.68
C ALA A 22 12.52 3.96 13.33
N SER A 23 12.14 2.70 13.53
CA SER A 23 10.80 2.18 13.20
C SER A 23 9.71 2.54 14.21
N SER A 24 10.07 3.25 15.29
CA SER A 24 9.19 3.45 16.44
C SER A 24 7.94 4.25 16.06
N ARG A 25 6.76 3.72 16.38
CA ARG A 25 5.46 4.37 16.19
C ARG A 25 4.77 4.50 17.54
N GLN A 26 4.29 5.70 17.83
CA GLN A 26 3.63 6.03 19.09
C GLN A 26 2.11 6.03 18.88
N TYR A 27 1.42 5.26 19.70
CA TYR A 27 -0.04 5.19 19.81
C TYR A 27 -0.45 5.68 21.20
N ASP A 28 -1.73 5.97 21.39
CA ASP A 28 -2.27 6.51 22.65
C ASP A 28 -1.98 5.59 23.86
N ASP A 29 -1.92 4.29 23.62
CA ASP A 29 -1.74 3.24 24.65
C ASP A 29 -0.35 2.59 24.63
N SER A 30 0.42 2.74 23.55
CA SER A 30 1.61 1.92 23.34
C SER A 30 2.61 2.50 22.33
N LYS A 31 3.88 2.12 22.52
CA LYS A 31 4.93 2.37 21.53
C LYS A 31 5.29 1.05 20.86
N ARG A 32 5.17 0.98 19.54
CA ARG A 32 5.45 -0.23 18.75
C ARG A 32 6.69 -0.02 17.89
N PHE A 33 7.47 -1.07 17.70
CA PHE A 33 8.65 -1.09 16.84
C PHE A 33 8.49 -2.19 15.80
N PHE A 34 9.02 -1.95 14.61
CA PHE A 34 9.32 -3.02 13.67
C PHE A 34 10.42 -3.90 14.28
N SER A 35 10.35 -5.20 14.06
CA SER A 35 11.32 -6.14 14.62
C SER A 35 11.64 -7.26 13.65
N GLN A 36 12.77 -7.92 13.85
CA GLN A 36 13.22 -9.02 13.00
C GLN A 36 12.20 -10.16 12.90
N SER A 37 11.41 -10.37 13.95
CA SER A 37 10.32 -11.35 13.96
C SER A 37 9.24 -11.08 12.91
N MET A 38 9.04 -9.83 12.50
CA MET A 38 8.02 -9.46 11.50
C MET A 38 8.33 -9.98 10.11
N PHE A 39 9.59 -10.33 9.80
CA PHE A 39 9.96 -11.01 8.56
C PHE A 39 9.51 -12.48 8.53
N PHE A 40 8.87 -12.99 9.57
CA PHE A 40 8.38 -14.37 9.59
C PHE A 40 6.88 -14.41 9.88
N ARG A 41 6.15 -15.24 9.14
CA ARG A 41 4.79 -15.64 9.52
C ARG A 41 4.80 -17.02 10.15
N LYS A 42 3.94 -17.24 11.15
CA LYS A 42 3.64 -18.59 11.64
C LYS A 42 2.67 -19.27 10.67
N HIS A 43 3.05 -20.46 10.22
CA HIS A 43 2.19 -21.35 9.45
C HIS A 43 1.25 -22.10 10.40
N ILE A 44 0.11 -22.57 9.90
CA ILE A 44 -0.91 -23.28 10.69
C ILE A 44 -0.38 -24.59 11.30
N SER A 45 0.67 -25.17 10.72
CA SER A 45 1.38 -26.34 11.25
C SER A 45 2.47 -26.02 12.29
N GLY A 46 2.57 -24.77 12.74
CA GLY A 46 3.57 -24.33 13.73
C GLY A 46 4.93 -23.92 13.17
N GLY A 47 5.22 -24.20 11.89
CA GLY A 47 6.45 -23.76 11.22
C GLY A 47 6.50 -22.24 11.00
N LYS A 48 7.69 -21.68 10.80
CA LYS A 48 7.88 -20.27 10.41
C LYS A 48 8.20 -20.20 8.91
N ILE A 49 7.55 -19.28 8.20
CA ILE A 49 7.82 -18.99 6.79
C ILE A 49 8.38 -17.58 6.70
N LYS A 50 9.57 -17.43 6.11
CA LYS A 50 10.20 -16.13 5.86
C LYS A 50 9.39 -15.36 4.80
N ARG A 51 9.18 -14.08 5.04
CA ARG A 51 8.50 -13.13 4.16
C ARG A 51 9.56 -12.46 3.29
N GLU A 52 10.00 -13.12 2.23
CA GLU A 52 11.06 -12.61 1.35
C GLU A 52 10.72 -11.25 0.71
N TRP A 53 9.44 -10.92 0.62
CA TRP A 53 8.94 -9.66 0.08
C TRP A 53 8.84 -8.51 1.10
N LEU A 54 8.93 -8.80 2.41
CA LEU A 54 8.85 -7.75 3.43
C LEU A 54 10.20 -7.04 3.48
N MET A 55 10.21 -5.70 3.45
CA MET A 55 11.43 -4.90 3.38
C MET A 55 11.34 -3.80 4.43
N TYR A 56 12.41 -3.58 5.19
CA TYR A 56 12.47 -2.49 6.16
C TYR A 56 13.35 -1.33 5.66
N SER A 57 12.95 -0.09 5.96
CA SER A 57 13.78 1.09 5.73
C SER A 57 13.72 2.01 6.95
N PRO A 58 14.87 2.44 7.50
CA PRO A 58 14.93 3.41 8.60
C PRO A 58 14.40 4.81 8.23
N SER A 59 14.37 5.15 6.93
CA SER A 59 13.90 6.45 6.45
C SER A 59 12.38 6.60 6.61
N ALA A 60 11.93 7.67 7.27
CA ALA A 60 10.51 8.01 7.49
C ALA A 60 9.80 8.55 6.22
N GLY A 61 10.09 7.98 5.05
CA GLY A 61 9.43 8.32 3.80
C GLY A 61 10.27 7.87 2.61
N LYS A 62 9.63 7.22 1.62
CA LYS A 62 10.34 6.84 0.39
C LYS A 62 10.94 8.06 -0.32
N ARG A 63 10.38 9.26 -0.16
CA ARG A 63 10.91 10.51 -0.75
C ARG A 63 12.36 10.83 -0.37
N GLU A 64 12.80 10.40 0.81
CA GLU A 64 14.17 10.66 1.30
C GLU A 64 15.19 9.62 0.82
N LEU A 65 14.75 8.54 0.15
CA LEU A 65 15.61 7.45 -0.30
C LEU A 65 16.27 7.70 -1.66
N PHE A 66 16.08 8.88 -2.24
CA PHE A 66 16.65 9.18 -3.55
C PHE A 66 18.17 9.00 -3.57
N ASP A 67 18.86 9.50 -2.55
CA ASP A 67 20.32 9.46 -2.46
C ASP A 67 20.85 8.01 -2.34
N ASP A 68 20.13 7.16 -1.61
CA ASP A 68 20.45 5.73 -1.49
C ASP A 68 20.25 5.01 -2.82
N TYR A 69 19.17 5.32 -3.56
CA TYR A 69 18.90 4.72 -4.87
C TYR A 69 19.91 5.19 -5.91
N GLU A 70 20.28 6.46 -5.88
CA GLU A 70 21.31 7.03 -6.74
C GLU A 70 22.67 6.37 -6.47
N THR A 71 23.07 6.25 -5.20
CA THR A 71 24.34 5.62 -4.82
C THR A 71 24.40 4.18 -5.32
N LYS A 72 23.33 3.40 -5.10
CA LYS A 72 23.22 2.02 -5.58
C LYS A 72 23.17 1.89 -7.10
N ALA A 73 22.64 2.90 -7.81
CA ALA A 73 22.66 2.93 -9.26
C ALA A 73 24.08 3.18 -9.77
N ASN A 74 24.77 4.18 -9.21
CA ASN A 74 26.13 4.55 -9.57
C ASN A 74 27.16 3.45 -9.25
N GLU A 75 26.98 2.68 -8.17
CA GLU A 75 27.79 1.48 -7.90
C GLU A 75 27.73 0.45 -9.04
N LYS A 76 26.63 0.45 -9.80
CA LYS A 76 26.35 -0.54 -10.84
C LYS A 76 26.59 0.00 -12.24
N THR A 77 26.81 1.29 -12.38
CA THR A 77 27.00 1.96 -13.67
C THR A 77 28.07 3.04 -13.54
N ASP A 78 29.15 2.95 -14.31
CA ASP A 78 30.19 3.99 -14.39
C ASP A 78 29.74 5.14 -15.32
N THR A 79 28.58 5.72 -15.02
CA THR A 79 27.97 6.78 -15.83
C THR A 79 27.68 7.99 -14.98
N GLN A 80 28.16 9.14 -15.43
CA GLN A 80 27.77 10.43 -14.89
C GLN A 80 26.55 11.00 -15.62
N TYR A 81 25.89 11.97 -15.00
CA TYR A 81 24.78 12.66 -15.61
C TYR A 81 25.22 13.43 -16.85
N SER A 82 24.59 13.14 -17.99
CA SER A 82 24.97 13.73 -19.29
C SER A 82 24.81 15.25 -19.37
N ASP A 83 24.03 15.86 -18.47
CA ASP A 83 23.77 17.30 -18.42
C ASP A 83 24.43 18.04 -17.26
N GLU A 84 25.21 17.34 -16.43
CA GLU A 84 25.92 17.91 -15.28
C GLU A 84 26.92 18.98 -15.70
N ASN A 85 27.69 18.70 -16.75
CA ASN A 85 28.74 19.60 -17.26
C ASN A 85 28.35 20.37 -18.53
N GLN A 86 27.07 20.37 -18.93
CA GLN A 86 26.65 21.10 -20.14
C GLN A 86 26.67 22.62 -19.92
N ARG A 87 27.06 23.41 -20.94
CA ARG A 87 27.04 24.87 -20.84
C ARG A 87 25.61 25.40 -20.64
N VAL A 88 25.39 26.21 -19.59
CA VAL A 88 24.11 26.91 -19.39
C VAL A 88 24.05 28.12 -20.32
N ARG A 89 23.06 28.17 -21.22
CA ARG A 89 22.78 29.37 -22.01
C ARG A 89 22.00 30.36 -21.13
N LYS A 90 22.58 31.53 -20.85
CA LYS A 90 21.85 32.61 -20.16
C LYS A 90 20.80 33.20 -21.11
N ARG A 91 19.53 33.17 -20.69
CA ARG A 91 18.43 33.86 -21.37
C ARG A 91 18.60 35.37 -21.24
N LYS A 92 18.20 36.13 -22.27
CA LYS A 92 18.05 37.59 -22.16
C LYS A 92 16.83 37.89 -21.27
N ARG A 93 17.05 38.65 -20.20
CA ARG A 93 15.98 39.11 -19.30
C ARG A 93 15.26 40.32 -19.89
N HIS A 94 13.95 40.39 -19.70
CA HIS A 94 13.18 41.61 -19.96
C HIS A 94 13.22 42.53 -18.74
N HIS A 95 12.95 43.82 -18.95
CA HIS A 95 12.99 44.83 -17.89
C HIS A 95 12.02 44.51 -16.73
N ASP A 96 10.94 43.79 -17.02
CA ASP A 96 9.90 43.43 -16.05
C ASP A 96 10.14 42.05 -15.38
N ASP A 97 11.18 41.31 -15.79
CA ASP A 97 11.58 40.08 -15.10
C ASP A 97 12.19 40.48 -13.75
N GLY A 98 11.50 40.21 -12.64
CA GLY A 98 11.95 40.52 -11.28
C GLY A 98 13.33 39.93 -10.92
N PRO A 99 13.88 40.24 -9.73
CA PRO A 99 15.26 39.91 -9.37
C PRO A 99 15.53 38.40 -9.18
N ALA A 100 14.51 37.54 -9.33
CA ALA A 100 14.63 36.11 -9.15
C ALA A 100 15.71 35.50 -10.08
N LYS A 101 16.48 34.55 -9.53
CA LYS A 101 17.44 33.78 -10.32
C LYS A 101 16.70 32.66 -11.05
N GLU A 102 17.11 32.41 -12.29
CA GLU A 102 16.61 31.28 -13.07
C GLU A 102 17.11 29.98 -12.41
N VAL A 103 16.18 29.11 -12.01
CA VAL A 103 16.51 27.80 -11.42
C VAL A 103 16.75 26.83 -12.58
N VAL A 104 17.99 26.35 -12.70
CA VAL A 104 18.37 25.37 -13.71
C VAL A 104 18.71 24.07 -13.00
N LEU A 105 17.77 23.12 -12.99
CA LEU A 105 17.98 21.79 -12.42
C LEU A 105 18.82 20.93 -13.38
N ARG A 106 19.83 20.23 -12.86
CA ARG A 106 20.75 19.37 -13.62
C ARG A 106 21.10 18.11 -12.84
N GLY A 107 21.57 17.10 -13.58
CA GLY A 107 22.04 15.83 -13.04
C GLY A 107 21.15 15.29 -11.94
N LYS A 108 21.75 15.11 -10.76
CA LYS A 108 21.11 14.64 -9.53
C LYS A 108 19.77 15.34 -9.24
N GLU A 109 19.78 16.67 -9.16
CA GLU A 109 18.59 17.45 -8.77
C GLU A 109 17.48 17.34 -9.81
N LYS A 110 17.85 17.34 -11.10
CA LYS A 110 16.90 17.17 -12.19
C LYS A 110 16.25 15.80 -12.17
N LEU A 111 17.04 14.73 -12.01
CA LEU A 111 16.49 13.37 -11.91
C LEU A 111 15.56 13.24 -10.68
N LYS A 112 15.94 13.85 -9.55
CA LYS A 112 15.12 13.86 -8.33
C LYS A 112 13.78 14.56 -8.54
N VAL A 113 13.81 15.79 -9.06
CA VAL A 113 12.62 16.66 -9.17
C VAL A 113 11.74 16.28 -10.35
N ASP A 114 12.31 15.97 -11.51
CA ASP A 114 11.53 15.76 -12.74
C ASP A 114 11.05 14.32 -12.90
N THR A 115 11.70 13.36 -12.21
CA THR A 115 11.39 11.93 -12.39
C THR A 115 11.02 11.26 -11.08
N TYR A 116 11.93 11.27 -10.11
CA TYR A 116 11.78 10.45 -8.91
C TYR A 116 10.57 10.84 -8.05
N LEU A 117 10.44 12.13 -7.71
CA LEU A 117 9.31 12.63 -6.93
C LEU A 117 7.98 12.45 -7.68
N PRO A 118 7.87 12.80 -8.99
CA PRO A 118 6.67 12.53 -9.77
C PRO A 118 6.24 11.05 -9.80
N VAL A 119 7.18 10.11 -9.91
CA VAL A 119 6.86 8.67 -9.87
C VAL A 119 6.28 8.28 -8.51
N LEU A 120 6.86 8.75 -7.41
CA LEU A 120 6.32 8.49 -6.07
C LEU A 120 4.94 9.11 -5.88
N ASP A 121 4.73 10.34 -6.37
CA ASP A 121 3.45 11.04 -6.28
C ASP A 121 2.36 10.31 -7.07
N MET A 122 2.68 9.87 -8.27
CA MET A 122 1.79 9.07 -9.10
C MET A 122 1.45 7.74 -8.41
N LEU A 123 2.45 7.03 -7.87
CA LEU A 123 2.22 5.78 -7.17
C LEU A 123 1.31 5.97 -5.94
N CYS A 124 1.56 7.00 -5.13
CA CYS A 124 0.72 7.35 -4.00
C CYS A 124 -0.71 7.69 -4.42
N THR A 125 -0.87 8.45 -5.49
CA THR A 125 -2.18 8.84 -6.03
C THR A 125 -2.96 7.62 -6.51
N GLU A 126 -2.36 6.76 -7.33
CA GLU A 126 -3.04 5.57 -7.86
C GLU A 126 -3.35 4.53 -6.79
N LEU A 127 -2.45 4.31 -5.82
CA LEU A 127 -2.72 3.42 -4.69
C LEU A 127 -3.86 3.96 -3.82
N SER A 128 -3.90 5.27 -3.58
CA SER A 128 -4.98 5.90 -2.81
C SER A 128 -6.31 5.81 -3.54
N ARG A 129 -6.32 6.09 -4.86
CA ARG A 129 -7.51 5.95 -5.71
C ARG A 129 -8.06 4.54 -5.68
N ARG A 130 -7.18 3.53 -5.77
CA ARG A 130 -7.57 2.11 -5.72
C ARG A 130 -8.06 1.70 -4.33
N LEU A 131 -7.42 2.19 -3.27
CA LEU A 131 -7.86 1.95 -1.89
C LEU A 131 -9.28 2.49 -1.68
N GLU A 132 -9.58 3.68 -2.20
CA GLU A 132 -10.90 4.28 -2.02
C GLU A 132 -11.99 3.52 -2.79
N ALA A 133 -11.72 3.11 -4.03
CA ALA A 133 -12.63 2.23 -4.76
C ALA A 133 -12.92 0.91 -4.00
N TYR A 134 -11.92 0.34 -3.34
CA TYR A 134 -12.12 -0.84 -2.49
C TYR A 134 -12.86 -0.53 -1.20
N ARG A 135 -12.69 0.65 -0.62
CA ARG A 135 -13.47 1.10 0.54
C ARG A 135 -14.93 1.23 0.20
N GLU A 136 -15.28 1.85 -0.92
CA GLU A 136 -16.67 1.97 -1.39
C GLU A 136 -17.33 0.59 -1.55
N ILE A 137 -16.64 -0.34 -2.23
CA ILE A 137 -17.14 -1.71 -2.40
C ILE A 137 -17.27 -2.42 -1.05
N ASN A 138 -16.26 -2.32 -0.19
CA ASN A 138 -16.29 -2.95 1.14
C ASN A 138 -17.34 -2.32 2.07
N ASP A 139 -17.65 -1.06 1.89
CA ASP A 139 -18.65 -0.35 2.68
C ASP A 139 -20.08 -0.75 2.28
N LEU A 140 -20.31 -1.08 1.00
CA LEU A 140 -21.58 -1.62 0.52
C LEU A 140 -21.73 -3.13 0.76
N PHE A 141 -20.69 -3.92 0.48
CA PHE A 141 -20.76 -5.39 0.42
C PHE A 141 -19.94 -6.09 1.52
N GLY A 142 -19.10 -5.37 2.25
CA GLY A 142 -18.14 -5.98 3.18
C GLY A 142 -18.79 -6.77 4.31
N PHE A 143 -20.04 -6.44 4.67
CA PHE A 143 -20.81 -7.20 5.65
C PHE A 143 -21.00 -8.68 5.28
N LEU A 144 -20.86 -9.06 4.01
CA LEU A 144 -20.91 -10.44 3.55
C LEU A 144 -19.64 -11.24 3.93
N THR A 145 -18.51 -10.57 4.18
CA THR A 145 -17.21 -11.23 4.41
C THR A 145 -17.06 -11.78 5.82
N ASP A 146 -17.71 -11.15 6.79
CA ASP A 146 -17.66 -11.46 8.23
C ASP A 146 -19.06 -11.63 8.83
N PHE A 147 -20.01 -12.02 7.96
CA PHE A 147 -21.45 -12.09 8.22
C PHE A 147 -21.81 -12.85 9.50
N SER A 148 -21.19 -14.03 9.74
CA SER A 148 -21.43 -14.85 10.92
C SER A 148 -20.96 -14.19 12.24
N THR A 149 -20.01 -13.25 12.16
CA THR A 149 -19.41 -12.61 13.34
C THR A 149 -20.05 -11.27 13.70
N LYS A 150 -20.77 -10.64 12.77
CA LYS A 150 -21.47 -9.37 13.00
C LYS A 150 -22.70 -9.55 13.87
N SER A 151 -22.98 -8.57 14.72
CA SER A 151 -24.25 -8.48 15.45
C SER A 151 -25.43 -8.21 14.52
N ASP A 152 -26.64 -8.52 14.97
CA ASP A 152 -27.85 -8.28 14.18
C ASP A 152 -28.05 -6.78 13.89
N ALA A 153 -27.67 -5.92 14.82
CA ALA A 153 -27.72 -4.47 14.63
C ALA A 153 -26.78 -4.01 13.51
N GLU A 154 -25.56 -4.54 13.46
CA GLU A 154 -24.59 -4.23 12.40
C GLU A 154 -25.03 -4.77 11.04
N ILE A 155 -25.61 -5.97 10.99
CA ILE A 155 -26.17 -6.55 9.75
C ILE A 155 -27.33 -5.69 9.26
N ARG A 156 -28.26 -5.33 10.14
CA ARG A 156 -29.40 -4.47 9.79
C ARG A 156 -28.93 -3.12 9.24
N GLN A 157 -27.92 -2.50 9.88
CA GLN A 157 -27.34 -1.25 9.40
C GLN A 157 -26.72 -1.40 8.00
N ALA A 158 -25.89 -2.43 7.78
CA ALA A 158 -25.26 -2.66 6.49
C ALA A 158 -26.27 -3.00 5.39
N CYS A 159 -27.25 -3.86 5.67
CA CYS A 159 -28.32 -4.19 4.74
C CYS A 159 -29.23 -3.00 4.42
N THR A 160 -29.46 -2.09 5.39
CA THR A 160 -30.20 -0.85 5.14
C THR A 160 -29.46 0.00 4.12
N LYS A 161 -28.16 0.24 4.34
CA LYS A 161 -27.32 1.00 3.40
C LYS A 161 -27.28 0.36 2.00
N PHE A 162 -27.14 -0.96 1.95
CA PHE A 162 -27.16 -1.71 0.70
C PHE A 162 -28.50 -1.57 -0.04
N LYS A 163 -29.62 -1.74 0.67
CA LYS A 163 -30.97 -1.58 0.12
C LYS A 163 -31.24 -0.16 -0.36
N GLU A 164 -30.79 0.87 0.36
CA GLU A 164 -30.92 2.26 -0.07
C GLU A 164 -30.17 2.53 -1.37
N HIS A 165 -28.98 1.93 -1.55
CA HIS A 165 -28.20 2.06 -2.78
C HIS A 165 -28.83 1.33 -3.97
N TYR A 166 -29.51 0.20 -3.73
CA TYR A 166 -30.16 -0.64 -4.75
C TYR A 166 -31.68 -0.71 -4.55
N PHE A 167 -32.32 0.42 -4.27
CA PHE A 167 -33.72 0.46 -3.81
C PHE A 167 -34.75 -0.07 -4.82
N GLU A 168 -34.41 -0.10 -6.12
CA GLU A 168 -35.27 -0.66 -7.17
C GLU A 168 -35.14 -2.18 -7.30
N ASP A 169 -34.00 -2.74 -6.87
CA ASP A 169 -33.66 -4.15 -7.06
C ASP A 169 -33.89 -4.99 -5.79
N ILE A 170 -34.12 -4.34 -4.64
CA ILE A 170 -34.13 -4.98 -3.32
C ILE A 170 -35.51 -4.87 -2.65
N GLU A 171 -36.06 -6.02 -2.29
CA GLU A 171 -37.37 -6.14 -1.66
C GLU A 171 -37.42 -5.53 -0.25
N PRO A 172 -38.61 -5.09 0.23
CA PRO A 172 -38.76 -4.49 1.55
C PRO A 172 -38.24 -5.36 2.69
N GLU A 173 -38.48 -6.67 2.60
CA GLU A 173 -38.21 -7.71 3.59
C GLU A 173 -36.73 -8.16 3.65
N PHE A 174 -35.91 -7.76 2.67
CA PHE A 174 -34.50 -8.17 2.53
C PHE A 174 -33.70 -8.09 3.83
N ILE A 175 -33.89 -7.04 4.62
CA ILE A 175 -33.13 -6.84 5.87
C ILE A 175 -33.43 -7.95 6.88
N ASP A 176 -34.70 -8.34 7.03
CA ASP A 176 -35.10 -9.40 7.94
C ASP A 176 -34.71 -10.78 7.41
N GLU A 177 -34.80 -11.00 6.10
CA GLU A 177 -34.33 -12.23 5.44
C GLU A 177 -32.84 -12.45 5.67
N MET A 178 -32.02 -11.40 5.61
CA MET A 178 -30.59 -11.50 5.87
C MET A 178 -30.29 -11.87 7.33
N VAL A 179 -31.04 -11.32 8.30
CA VAL A 179 -30.90 -11.73 9.71
C VAL A 179 -31.28 -13.20 9.89
N GLN A 180 -32.36 -13.66 9.26
CA GLN A 180 -32.74 -15.08 9.30
C GLN A 180 -31.67 -15.97 8.64
N TYR A 181 -31.13 -15.55 7.50
CA TYR A 181 -30.08 -16.26 6.77
C TYR A 181 -28.81 -16.44 7.61
N LYS A 182 -28.44 -15.44 8.43
CA LYS A 182 -27.33 -15.55 9.37
C LYS A 182 -27.51 -16.73 10.32
N TYR A 183 -28.67 -16.81 10.96
CA TYR A 183 -28.96 -17.90 11.90
C TYR A 183 -29.03 -19.26 11.21
N PHE A 184 -29.52 -19.30 9.97
CA PHE A 184 -29.48 -20.51 9.15
C PHE A 184 -28.04 -20.98 8.88
N ILE A 185 -27.11 -20.07 8.54
CA ILE A 185 -25.69 -20.42 8.36
C ILE A 185 -25.09 -20.94 9.68
N LEU A 186 -25.31 -20.25 10.80
CA LEU A 186 -24.77 -20.67 12.10
C LEU A 186 -25.24 -22.07 12.49
N GLN A 187 -26.52 -22.39 12.25
CA GLN A 187 -27.06 -23.74 12.49
C GLN A 187 -26.39 -24.81 11.60
N LEU A 188 -26.03 -24.49 10.36
CA LEU A 188 -25.32 -25.42 9.47
C LEU A 188 -23.89 -25.67 9.92
N GLU A 189 -23.20 -24.62 10.38
CA GLU A 189 -21.85 -24.71 10.93
C GLU A 189 -21.82 -25.58 12.19
N ASP A 190 -22.78 -25.38 13.10
CA ASP A 190 -22.94 -26.20 14.32
C ASP A 190 -23.30 -27.66 14.02
N ALA A 191 -24.05 -27.91 12.95
CA ALA A 191 -24.40 -29.25 12.49
C ALA A 191 -23.23 -29.99 11.78
N GLY A 192 -22.03 -29.42 11.74
CA GLY A 192 -20.85 -30.00 11.10
C GLY A 192 -20.94 -30.08 9.57
N LYS A 193 -21.96 -29.45 8.98
CA LYS A 193 -22.17 -29.38 7.52
C LYS A 193 -21.54 -28.08 7.02
N LYS A 194 -20.21 -28.10 6.78
CA LYS A 194 -19.53 -26.95 6.18
C LYS A 194 -20.11 -26.66 4.80
N LEU A 195 -20.86 -25.56 4.69
CA LEU A 195 -21.07 -24.92 3.40
C LEU A 195 -19.73 -24.28 2.98
N CYS A 196 -19.19 -24.69 1.85
CA CYS A 196 -18.12 -23.95 1.20
C CYS A 196 -18.68 -22.62 0.68
N LEU A 197 -18.81 -21.62 1.54
CA LEU A 197 -18.84 -20.24 1.07
C LEU A 197 -17.54 -20.01 0.27
N PRO A 198 -17.60 -19.25 -0.84
CA PRO A 198 -16.41 -18.99 -1.63
C PRO A 198 -15.37 -18.39 -0.71
N LYS A 199 -14.29 -19.14 -0.48
CA LYS A 199 -13.10 -18.62 0.19
C LYS A 199 -12.74 -17.39 -0.62
N SER A 200 -12.83 -16.23 0.01
CA SER A 200 -12.34 -14.96 -0.52
C SER A 200 -11.04 -15.22 -1.27
N LEU A 201 -10.95 -14.76 -2.51
CA LEU A 201 -9.77 -14.84 -3.36
C LEU A 201 -8.60 -14.10 -2.68
N THR A 202 -7.95 -14.77 -1.74
CA THR A 202 -6.64 -14.38 -1.23
C THR A 202 -5.62 -14.97 -2.20
N ASN A 203 -5.23 -14.17 -3.19
CA ASN A 203 -3.95 -14.34 -3.87
C ASN A 203 -2.81 -13.98 -2.90
#